data_AF-A0A2M8Q4R8-F1
#
_entry.id   AF-A0A2M8Q4R8-F1
#
_cell.length_a   1.000
_cell.length_b   1.000
_cell.length_c   1.000
_cell.angle_alpha   90.00
_cell.angle_beta   90.00
_cell.angle_gamma   90.00
#
_symmetry.space_group_name_H-M   'P 1'
#
loop_
_entity.id
_entity.type
_entity.pdbx_description
1 polymer ?
#
loop_
_entity_poly.entity_id
_entity_poly.type
_entity_poly.pdbx_seq_one_letter_code
_entity_poly.pdbx_strand_id
1 'polypeptide(L)'
;MACSTSETSPMCVLILFLVASFFLIRIILVIAGFLKGPVLKASHRYGDQETFYEALPQFLFWLGAWTANASILVTAIIPSGFLVLQVFSFILFASALITRAYPNIGLRYFRYPRWYFELMEETTRYERRRIAYMWLNLPPRLRYIYNANNTAFRQWADMVILSTIF
;
A
#
# COMPACT_ATOMS: atom_id res chain seq x y z
N MET A 1 -7.28 -43.55 -13.31
CA MET A 1 -6.44 -42.52 -13.93
C MET A 1 -6.13 -41.49 -12.86
N ALA A 2 -5.02 -41.71 -12.15
CA ALA A 2 -4.62 -40.93 -10.99
C ALA A 2 -4.02 -39.60 -11.46
N CYS A 3 -4.75 -38.52 -11.28
CA CYS A 3 -4.18 -37.17 -11.34
C CYS A 3 -3.75 -36.85 -9.91
N SER A 4 -2.47 -37.05 -9.61
CA SER A 4 -1.84 -36.61 -8.37
C SER A 4 -1.99 -35.10 -8.28
N THR A 5 -3.02 -34.62 -7.59
CA THR A 5 -3.11 -33.24 -7.16
C THR A 5 -1.87 -32.96 -6.34
N SER A 6 -0.97 -32.18 -6.90
CA SER A 6 0.24 -31.68 -6.26
C SER A 6 -0.07 -31.36 -4.80
N GLU A 7 0.57 -32.08 -3.87
CA GLU A 7 0.60 -31.70 -2.47
C GLU A 7 1.20 -30.30 -2.40
N THR A 8 0.35 -29.27 -2.42
CA THR A 8 0.76 -27.93 -2.04
C THR A 8 1.22 -28.04 -0.61
N SER A 9 2.54 -28.09 -0.39
CA SER A 9 3.08 -28.32 0.94
C SER A 9 2.48 -27.27 1.90
N PRO A 10 1.99 -27.67 3.08
CA PRO A 10 1.37 -26.74 4.03
C PRO A 10 2.32 -25.58 4.39
N MET A 11 3.63 -25.83 4.29
CA MET A 11 4.69 -24.84 4.45
C MET A 11 4.61 -23.72 3.40
N CYS A 12 4.36 -24.03 2.12
CA CYS A 12 4.20 -23.03 1.08
C CYS A 12 3.01 -22.10 1.35
N VAL A 13 1.87 -22.66 1.77
CA VAL A 13 0.66 -21.89 2.09
C VAL A 13 0.91 -20.96 3.28
N LEU A 14 1.59 -21.44 4.31
CA LEU A 14 1.94 -20.65 5.48
C LEU A 14 2.89 -19.49 5.13
N ILE A 15 3.91 -19.74 4.31
CA ILE A 15 4.81 -18.69 3.82
C ILE A 15 4.04 -17.63 3.03
N LEU A 16 3.17 -18.04 2.10
CA LEU A 16 2.35 -17.10 1.31
C LEU A 16 1.40 -16.28 2.20
N PHE A 17 0.82 -16.90 3.23
CA PHE A 17 -0.03 -16.23 4.21
C PHE A 17 0.75 -15.18 5.01
N LEU A 18 1.96 -15.48 5.46
CA LEU A 18 2.83 -14.54 6.15
C LEU A 18 3.23 -13.37 5.25
N VAL A 19 3.58 -13.64 3.99
CA VAL A 19 3.91 -12.62 3.00
C VAL A 19 2.72 -11.69 2.75
N ALA A 20 1.52 -12.24 2.54
CA ALA A 20 0.31 -11.46 2.37
C ALA A 20 0.00 -10.59 3.61
N SER A 21 0.17 -11.15 4.80
CA SER A 21 -0.01 -10.44 6.08
C SER A 21 0.96 -9.26 6.21
N PHE A 22 2.24 -9.46 5.87
CA PHE A 22 3.25 -8.40 5.88
C PHE A 22 2.87 -7.25 4.93
N PHE A 23 2.44 -7.55 3.71
CA PHE A 23 2.03 -6.52 2.76
C PHE A 23 0.76 -5.78 3.21
N LEU A 24 -0.21 -6.47 3.82
CA LEU A 24 -1.40 -5.84 4.39
C LEU A 24 -1.03 -4.89 5.53
N ILE A 25 -0.21 -5.33 6.48
CA ILE A 25 0.26 -4.49 7.59
C ILE A 25 0.98 -3.25 7.05
N ARG A 26 1.87 -3.43 6.07
CA ARG A 26 2.55 -2.31 5.41
C ARG A 26 1.56 -1.31 4.82
N ILE A 27 0.52 -1.77 4.15
CA ILE A 27 -0.49 -0.89 3.54
C ILE A 27 -1.30 -0.17 4.63
N ILE A 28 -1.73 -0.88 5.68
CA ILE A 28 -2.43 -0.28 6.83
C ILE A 28 -1.58 0.84 7.46
N LEU A 29 -0.28 0.62 7.64
CA LEU A 29 0.65 1.62 8.17
C LEU A 29 0.82 2.83 7.25
N VAL A 30 0.75 2.64 5.93
CA VAL A 30 0.75 3.75 4.96
C VAL A 30 -0.52 4.58 5.09
N ILE A 31 -1.67 3.92 5.18
CA ILE A 31 -2.99 4.55 5.25
C ILE A 31 -3.16 5.30 6.57
N ALA A 32 -2.71 4.71 7.67
CA ALA A 32 -2.66 5.35 8.98
C ALA A 32 -1.67 6.55 9.02
N GLY A 33 -0.81 6.69 8.00
CA GLY A 33 0.13 7.80 7.88
C GLY A 33 1.46 7.63 8.60
N PHE A 34 1.71 6.45 9.18
CA PHE A 34 2.99 6.12 9.81
C PHE A 34 4.10 5.87 8.78
N LEU A 35 3.78 5.30 7.62
CA LEU A 35 4.75 5.05 6.55
C LEU A 35 4.61 6.08 5.42
N LYS A 36 5.45 7.11 5.44
CA LYS A 36 5.46 8.18 4.43
C LYS A 36 6.25 7.82 3.17
N GLY A 37 7.24 6.93 3.31
CA GLY A 37 8.16 6.56 2.23
C GLY A 37 7.52 6.02 0.94
N PRO A 38 6.57 5.07 1.00
CA PRO A 38 5.92 4.54 -0.20
C PRO A 38 5.15 5.62 -0.97
N VAL A 39 4.52 6.55 -0.26
CA VAL A 39 3.76 7.67 -0.82
C VAL A 39 4.70 8.64 -1.52
N LEU A 40 5.78 9.08 -0.85
CA LEU A 40 6.75 10.00 -1.43
C LEU A 40 7.48 9.40 -2.64
N LYS A 41 7.74 8.08 -2.64
CA LYS A 41 8.31 7.40 -3.80
C LYS A 41 7.40 7.47 -5.03
N ALA A 42 6.08 7.50 -4.86
CA ALA A 42 5.15 7.68 -5.97
C ALA A 42 5.28 9.09 -6.59
N SER A 43 5.51 10.11 -5.76
CA SER A 43 5.71 11.50 -6.20
C SER A 43 7.03 11.75 -6.94
N HIS A 44 8.01 10.82 -6.87
CA HIS A 44 9.30 10.95 -7.55
C HIS A 44 9.23 10.68 -9.07
N ARG A 45 8.24 9.92 -9.57
CA ARG A 45 8.22 9.52 -11.00
C ARG A 45 7.95 10.70 -11.93
N TYR A 46 8.73 10.79 -13.01
CA TYR A 46 8.48 11.71 -14.13
C TYR A 46 7.37 11.16 -15.02
N GLY A 47 6.36 11.99 -15.31
CA GLY A 47 5.24 11.69 -16.20
C GLY A 47 4.31 12.91 -16.29
N ASP A 48 3.47 13.00 -17.31
CA ASP A 48 2.58 14.16 -17.48
C ASP A 48 1.46 14.18 -16.44
N GLN A 49 1.00 13.01 -16.01
CA GLN A 49 -0.02 12.85 -14.97
C GLN A 49 0.60 12.69 -13.57
N GLU A 50 -0.06 13.21 -12.55
CA GLU A 50 0.34 12.94 -11.16
C GLU A 50 0.01 11.50 -10.80
N THR A 51 1.04 10.66 -10.63
CA THR A 51 0.85 9.28 -10.20
C THR A 51 0.61 9.24 -8.69
N PHE A 52 -0.66 9.12 -8.30
CA PHE A 52 -1.06 8.90 -6.92
C PHE A 52 -0.65 7.50 -6.45
N TYR A 53 -0.35 7.35 -5.16
CA TYR A 53 -0.05 6.04 -4.58
C TYR A 53 -1.36 5.23 -4.44
N GLU A 54 -1.66 4.36 -5.41
CA GLU A 54 -2.89 3.57 -5.46
C GLU A 54 -2.97 2.49 -4.34
N ALA A 55 -3.23 2.92 -3.11
CA ALA A 55 -3.29 2.05 -1.93
C ALA A 55 -4.45 1.06 -2.00
N LEU A 56 -5.62 1.48 -2.52
CA LEU A 56 -6.84 0.67 -2.55
C LEU A 56 -6.73 -0.59 -3.41
N PRO A 57 -6.37 -0.53 -4.71
CA PRO A 57 -6.28 -1.75 -5.52
C PRO A 57 -5.21 -2.70 -4.98
N GLN A 58 -4.11 -2.16 -4.43
CA GLN A 58 -3.09 -2.96 -3.79
C GLN A 58 -3.61 -3.62 -2.50
N PHE A 59 -4.38 -2.89 -1.67
CA PHE A 59 -5.01 -3.41 -0.47
C PHE A 59 -5.99 -4.55 -0.79
N LEU A 60 -6.89 -4.33 -1.75
CA LEU A 60 -7.87 -5.33 -2.18
C LEU A 60 -7.20 -6.59 -2.73
N PHE A 61 -6.13 -6.42 -3.51
CA PHE A 61 -5.35 -7.53 -4.04
C PHE A 61 -4.71 -8.37 -2.93
N TRP A 62 -4.01 -7.74 -1.97
CA TRP A 62 -3.37 -8.48 -0.88
C TRP A 62 -4.38 -9.05 0.12
N LEU A 63 -5.53 -8.39 0.31
CA LEU A 63 -6.63 -8.92 1.10
C LEU A 63 -7.24 -10.17 0.45
N GLY A 64 -7.45 -10.14 -0.87
CA GLY A 64 -7.89 -11.30 -1.65
C GLY A 64 -6.89 -12.46 -1.57
N ALA A 65 -5.59 -12.17 -1.69
CA ALA A 65 -4.55 -13.18 -1.51
C ALA A 65 -4.56 -13.75 -0.08
N TRP A 66 -4.74 -12.91 0.93
CA TRP A 66 -4.81 -13.35 2.32
C TRP A 66 -6.02 -14.25 2.57
N THR A 67 -7.21 -13.88 2.09
CA THR A 67 -8.43 -14.70 2.24
C THR A 67 -8.37 -16.00 1.43
N ALA A 68 -7.72 -16.00 0.26
CA ALA A 68 -7.46 -17.22 -0.51
C ALA A 68 -6.53 -18.20 0.21
N ASN A 69 -5.48 -17.70 0.89
CA ASN A 69 -4.61 -18.56 1.68
C ASN A 69 -5.32 -19.04 2.96
N ALA A 70 -6.13 -18.18 3.58
CA ALA A 70 -6.94 -18.54 4.74
C ALA A 70 -7.97 -19.64 4.42
N SER A 71 -8.57 -19.63 3.22
CA SER A 71 -9.53 -20.66 2.80
C SER A 71 -8.90 -22.05 2.84
N ILE A 72 -7.68 -22.20 2.32
CA ILE A 72 -6.93 -23.46 2.29
C ILE A 72 -6.62 -23.94 3.71
N LEU A 73 -6.19 -23.04 4.60
CA LEU A 73 -5.89 -23.38 6.00
C LEU A 73 -7.14 -23.77 6.79
N VAL A 74 -8.26 -23.04 6.61
CA VAL A 74 -9.53 -23.28 7.32
C VAL A 74 -10.21 -24.57 6.85
N THR A 75 -9.99 -24.99 5.60
CA THR A 75 -10.55 -26.24 5.04
C THR A 75 -10.17 -27.48 5.86
N ALA A 76 -9.00 -27.45 6.51
CA ALA A 76 -8.55 -28.53 7.40
C ALA A 76 -9.44 -28.68 8.65
N ILE A 77 -10.18 -27.64 9.04
CA ILE A 77 -11.03 -27.61 10.24
C ILE A 77 -12.51 -27.64 9.85
N ILE A 78 -12.90 -26.83 8.85
CA ILE A 78 -14.29 -26.66 8.41
C ILE A 78 -14.33 -26.76 6.87
N PRO A 79 -14.70 -27.94 6.31
CA PRO A 79 -14.68 -28.16 4.86
C PRO A 79 -15.60 -27.21 4.07
N SER A 80 -16.73 -26.80 4.66
CA SER A 80 -17.68 -25.87 4.03
C SER A 80 -17.17 -24.43 3.94
N GLY A 81 -16.16 -24.05 4.75
CA GLY A 81 -15.57 -22.71 4.74
C GLY A 81 -14.75 -22.41 3.48
N PHE A 82 -14.30 -23.45 2.76
CA PHE A 82 -13.49 -23.32 1.55
C PHE A 82 -14.19 -22.49 0.48
N LEU A 83 -15.41 -22.89 0.07
CA LEU A 83 -16.12 -22.26 -1.04
C LEU A 83 -16.47 -20.81 -0.74
N VAL A 84 -16.94 -20.51 0.47
CA VAL A 84 -17.34 -19.16 0.87
C VAL A 84 -16.14 -18.20 0.82
N LEU A 85 -15.02 -18.59 1.43
CA LEU A 85 -13.81 -17.76 1.46
C LEU A 85 -13.17 -17.65 0.07
N GLN A 86 -13.24 -18.69 -0.75
CA GLN A 86 -12.69 -18.66 -2.10
C GLN A 86 -13.48 -17.72 -3.02
N VAL A 87 -14.81 -17.79 -2.99
CA VAL A 87 -15.70 -16.88 -3.72
C VAL A 87 -15.46 -15.44 -3.26
N PHE A 88 -15.33 -15.21 -1.96
CA PHE A 88 -15.00 -13.91 -1.41
C PHE A 88 -13.64 -13.38 -1.90
N SER A 89 -12.61 -14.22 -1.93
CA SER A 89 -11.30 -13.90 -2.51
C SER A 89 -11.42 -13.47 -3.99
N PHE A 90 -12.21 -14.19 -4.79
CA PHE A 90 -12.43 -13.84 -6.19
C PHE A 90 -13.11 -12.48 -6.35
N ILE A 91 -14.10 -12.17 -5.51
CA ILE A 91 -14.75 -10.85 -5.50
C ILE A 91 -13.72 -9.75 -5.16
N LEU A 92 -12.84 -9.99 -4.19
CA LEU A 92 -11.79 -9.04 -3.84
C LEU A 92 -10.79 -8.82 -4.99
N PHE A 93 -10.35 -9.87 -5.67
CA PHE A 93 -9.49 -9.73 -6.84
C PHE A 93 -10.18 -9.00 -8.01
N ALA A 94 -11.45 -9.32 -8.28
CA ALA A 94 -12.23 -8.63 -9.30
C ALA A 94 -12.37 -7.14 -8.97
N SER A 95 -12.67 -6.79 -7.71
CA SER A 95 -12.75 -5.39 -7.27
C SER A 95 -11.40 -4.67 -7.35
N ALA A 96 -10.28 -5.34 -7.09
CA ALA A 96 -8.94 -4.79 -7.28
C ALA A 96 -8.66 -4.45 -8.75
N LEU A 97 -9.09 -5.31 -9.69
CA LEU A 97 -8.96 -5.06 -11.13
C LEU A 97 -9.86 -3.90 -11.59
N ILE A 98 -11.11 -3.86 -11.13
CA ILE A 98 -12.06 -2.79 -11.46
C ILE A 98 -11.54 -1.44 -10.95
N THR A 99 -11.08 -1.37 -9.71
CA THR A 99 -10.55 -0.12 -9.12
C THR A 99 -9.28 0.36 -9.81
N ARG A 100 -8.45 -0.56 -10.33
CA ARG A 100 -7.29 -0.23 -11.15
C ARG A 100 -7.67 0.25 -12.56
N ALA A 101 -8.71 -0.32 -13.16
CA ALA A 101 -9.23 0.10 -14.46
C ALA A 101 -9.93 1.46 -14.40
N TYR A 102 -10.59 1.76 -13.27
CA TYR A 102 -11.34 3.00 -13.06
C TYR A 102 -10.81 3.77 -11.83
N PRO A 103 -9.69 4.51 -11.96
CA PRO A 103 -9.00 5.15 -10.83
C PRO A 103 -9.85 6.19 -10.10
N ASN A 104 -10.83 6.79 -10.79
CA ASN A 104 -11.76 7.77 -10.22
C ASN A 104 -12.60 7.21 -9.06
N ILE A 105 -12.87 5.90 -9.07
CA ILE A 105 -13.63 5.23 -8.00
C ILE A 105 -12.73 5.08 -6.77
N GLY A 106 -11.48 4.64 -6.94
CA GLY A 106 -10.58 4.38 -5.83
C GLY A 106 -10.19 5.63 -5.05
N LEU A 107 -9.95 6.75 -5.76
CA LEU A 107 -9.61 8.04 -5.15
C LEU A 107 -10.79 8.66 -4.37
N ARG A 108 -12.04 8.34 -4.75
CA ARG A 108 -13.24 8.89 -4.09
C ARG A 108 -13.53 8.24 -2.74
N TYR A 109 -13.20 6.95 -2.57
CA TYR A 109 -13.50 6.21 -1.35
C TYR A 109 -12.31 6.07 -0.40
N PHE A 110 -11.08 6.19 -0.89
CA PHE A 110 -9.88 5.99 -0.08
C PHE A 110 -9.25 7.32 0.33
N ARG A 111 -9.46 7.72 1.60
CA ARG A 111 -8.92 8.97 2.15
C ARG A 111 -7.45 8.78 2.54
N TYR A 112 -6.55 9.48 1.86
CA TYR A 112 -5.14 9.56 2.28
C TYR A 112 -5.00 10.15 3.69
N PRO A 113 -3.88 9.88 4.37
CA PRO A 113 -3.62 10.47 5.68
C PRO A 113 -3.59 12.00 5.59
N ARG A 114 -4.03 12.66 6.66
CA ARG A 114 -4.19 14.12 6.72
C ARG A 114 -2.91 14.89 6.33
N TRP A 115 -1.74 14.40 6.72
CA TRP A 115 -0.45 15.02 6.37
C TRP A 115 -0.22 15.11 4.87
N TYR A 116 -0.75 14.16 4.09
CA TYR A 116 -0.56 14.14 2.64
C TYR A 116 -1.39 15.23 1.97
N PHE A 117 -2.65 15.41 2.40
CA PHE A 117 -3.52 16.47 1.88
C PHE A 117 -2.96 17.86 2.19
N GLU A 118 -2.52 18.08 3.43
CA GLU A 118 -1.93 19.37 3.82
C GLU A 118 -0.66 19.65 3.00
N LEU A 119 0.19 18.64 2.76
CA LEU A 119 1.33 18.78 1.85
C LEU A 119 0.89 19.11 0.41
N MET A 120 -0.19 18.48 -0.10
CA MET A 120 -0.67 18.76 -1.47
C MET A 120 -1.21 20.18 -1.62
N GLU A 121 -1.86 20.71 -0.59
CA GLU A 121 -2.45 22.05 -0.56
C GLU A 121 -1.36 23.14 -0.48
N GLU A 122 -0.31 22.89 0.28
CA GLU A 122 0.75 23.88 0.55
C GLU A 122 1.86 23.89 -0.51
N THR A 123 2.02 22.83 -1.30
CA THR A 123 3.19 22.66 -2.18
C THR A 123 2.84 22.47 -3.64
N THR A 124 3.69 23.00 -4.52
CA THR A 124 3.61 22.78 -5.96
C THR A 124 4.13 21.40 -6.34
N ARG A 125 3.79 20.95 -7.56
CA ARG A 125 4.27 19.69 -8.11
C ARG A 125 5.80 19.54 -8.10
N TYR A 126 6.52 20.64 -8.37
CA TYR A 126 7.99 20.65 -8.38
C TYR A 126 8.57 20.50 -6.97
N GLU A 127 8.00 21.21 -6.00
CA GLU A 127 8.41 21.11 -4.59
C GLU A 127 8.20 19.69 -4.05
N ARG A 128 7.04 19.07 -4.34
CA ARG A 128 6.75 17.68 -3.96
C ARG A 128 7.76 16.68 -4.50
N ARG A 129 8.17 16.84 -5.75
CA ARG A 129 9.20 16.00 -6.38
C ARG A 129 10.54 16.14 -5.67
N ARG A 130 10.92 17.37 -5.30
CA ARG A 130 12.17 17.63 -4.57
C ARG A 130 12.12 17.04 -3.18
N ILE A 131 11.02 17.21 -2.45
CA ILE A 131 10.79 16.57 -1.15
C ILE A 131 10.92 15.06 -1.29
N ALA A 132 10.30 14.46 -2.30
CA ALA A 132 10.43 13.03 -2.56
C ALA A 132 11.88 12.60 -2.83
N TYR A 133 12.62 13.35 -3.65
CA TYR A 133 14.03 13.09 -3.92
C TYR A 133 14.89 13.18 -2.65
N MET A 134 14.76 14.26 -1.88
CA MET A 134 15.48 14.45 -0.62
C MET A 134 15.10 13.40 0.42
N TRP A 135 13.84 12.95 0.43
CA TRP A 135 13.38 11.87 1.30
C TRP A 135 14.08 10.54 1.02
N LEU A 136 14.34 10.23 -0.25
CA LEU A 136 15.03 9.00 -0.63
C LEU A 136 16.52 9.03 -0.20
N ASN A 137 17.11 10.22 -0.16
CA ASN A 137 18.50 10.44 0.24
C ASN A 137 18.69 10.58 1.77
N LEU A 138 17.61 10.75 2.54
CA LEU A 138 17.70 10.86 3.99
C LEU A 138 18.25 9.57 4.63
N PRO A 139 19.13 9.67 5.64
CA PRO A 139 19.53 8.54 6.46
C PRO A 139 18.32 7.79 7.06
N PRO A 140 18.36 6.45 7.18
CA PRO A 140 17.23 5.66 7.69
C PRO A 140 16.75 6.13 9.06
N ARG A 141 17.67 6.50 9.95
CA ARG A 141 17.37 6.99 11.30
C ARG A 141 16.46 8.22 11.29
N LEU A 142 16.73 9.20 10.43
CA LEU A 142 15.91 10.40 10.30
C LEU A 142 14.53 10.09 9.71
N ARG A 143 14.45 9.17 8.74
CA ARG A 143 13.17 8.71 8.19
C ARG A 143 12.26 8.12 9.26
N TYR A 144 12.80 7.37 10.23
CA TYR A 144 11.99 6.86 11.35
C TYR A 144 11.40 7.98 12.20
N ILE A 145 12.20 8.99 12.54
CA ILE A 145 11.75 10.14 13.34
C ILE A 145 10.63 10.90 12.62
N TYR A 146 10.82 11.21 11.33
CA TYR A 146 9.81 11.92 10.53
C TYR A 146 8.58 11.07 10.22
N ASN A 147 8.73 9.74 10.12
CA ASN A 147 7.59 8.83 10.03
C ASN A 147 6.74 8.86 11.30
N ALA A 148 7.36 8.91 12.48
CA ALA A 148 6.68 8.94 13.77
C ALA A 148 6.05 10.31 14.09
N ASN A 149 6.69 11.42 13.72
CA ASN A 149 6.24 12.77 14.04
C ASN A 149 5.90 13.59 12.79
N ASN A 150 4.60 13.83 12.57
CA ASN A 150 4.11 14.60 11.43
C ASN A 150 4.57 16.07 11.45
N THR A 151 4.70 16.69 12.62
CA THR A 151 5.17 18.09 12.73
C THR A 151 6.63 18.21 12.32
N ALA A 152 7.48 17.28 12.79
CA ALA A 152 8.89 17.27 12.42
C ALA A 152 9.09 17.00 10.92
N PHE A 153 8.25 16.12 10.34
CA PHE A 153 8.23 15.90 8.90
C PHE A 153 7.91 17.18 8.11
N ARG A 154 6.92 17.96 8.56
CA ARG A 154 6.57 19.23 7.90
C ARG A 154 7.67 20.26 7.99
N GLN A 155 8.20 20.50 9.17
CA GLN A 155 9.32 21.43 9.35
C GLN A 155 10.50 21.08 8.44
N TRP A 156 10.80 19.79 8.29
CA TRP A 156 11.81 19.32 7.35
C TRP A 156 11.41 19.60 5.88
N ALA A 157 10.17 19.33 5.50
CA ALA A 157 9.67 19.62 4.15
C ALA A 157 9.74 21.13 3.83
N ASP A 158 9.35 21.99 4.78
CA ASP A 158 9.41 23.44 4.65
C ASP A 158 10.86 23.92 4.47
N MET A 159 11.81 23.37 5.23
CA MET A 159 13.24 23.67 5.04
C MET A 159 13.73 23.25 3.65
N VAL A 160 13.29 22.10 3.13
CA VAL A 160 13.62 21.66 1.78
C VAL A 160 13.06 22.62 0.72
N ILE A 161 11.88 23.19 0.93
CA ILE A 161 11.29 24.18 0.02
C ILE A 161 12.01 25.53 0.14
N LEU A 162 12.23 26.04 1.35
CA LEU A 162 12.90 27.33 1.57
C LEU A 162 14.32 27.33 0.99
N SER A 163 15.03 26.20 1.05
CA SER A 163 16.36 26.05 0.43
C SER A 163 16.37 26.05 -1.11
N THR A 164 15.23 26.13 -1.79
CA THR A 164 15.17 26.33 -3.26
C THR A 164 14.96 27.76 -3.70
N ILE A 165 14.41 28.62 -2.85
CA ILE A 165 13.94 29.95 -3.27
C ILE A 165 15.10 30.96 -3.33
N PHE A 166 16.26 30.60 -2.75
CA PHE A 166 17.51 31.35 -2.79
C PHE A 166 18.48 30.73 -3.79
#